data_AF-A0A0N9NN00-F1
#
_entry.id   AF-A0A0N9NN00-F1
#
_cell.length_a   1.000
_cell.length_b   1.000
_cell.length_c   1.000
_cell.angle_alpha   90.00
_cell.angle_beta   90.00
_cell.angle_gamma   90.00
#
_symmetry.space_group_name_H-M   'P 1'
#
loop_
_entity.id
_entity.type
_entity.pdbx_description
1 polymer ?
#
loop_
_entity_poly.entity_id
_entity_poly.type
_entity_poly.pdbx_seq_one_letter_code
_entity_poly.pdbx_strand_id
1 'polypeptide(L)'
;MKEHYSPAWCLVTALFSVLVGGLLSFMLFPHTLFWAGMSVLVCGLLWHISERYQASLVARINAVSTHQVDVQLHDWERVCVPDTLMAAVQQRILLDPHTGLMQMLNLVQTGSVILRTALYVMPCALFWLFATLVVFQPQVVAEILSDISKITTSQGVIVAVKATGAWNGTLARFLFAIWSLWTILRLVAGWNPGFRNCWRVALNRKLQSYYDYPSTSPFQFSRGDDTPAIETPSYGR
;
A
#
# COMPACT_ATOMS: atom_id res chain seq x y z
N MET A 1 -2.10 -3.18 30.85
CA MET A 1 -3.30 -3.33 30.01
C MET A 1 -2.90 -4.04 28.73
N LYS A 2 -3.26 -5.32 28.59
CA LYS A 2 -3.10 -6.08 27.34
C LYS A 2 -4.37 -5.85 26.52
N GLU A 3 -4.47 -4.71 25.85
CA GLU A 3 -5.37 -4.63 24.70
C GLU A 3 -4.69 -5.37 23.55
N HIS A 4 -4.74 -6.70 23.61
CA HIS A 4 -4.48 -7.53 22.45
C HIS A 4 -5.49 -7.11 21.39
N TYR A 5 -5.01 -6.57 20.27
CA TYR A 5 -5.76 -6.46 19.03
C TYR A 5 -6.46 -7.80 18.79
N SER A 6 -7.75 -7.90 19.12
CA SER A 6 -8.35 -9.21 19.33
C SER A 6 -8.68 -9.86 17.98
N PRO A 7 -8.81 -11.21 17.92
CA PRO A 7 -9.37 -11.92 16.77
C PRO A 7 -10.72 -11.36 16.29
N ALA A 8 -11.38 -10.50 17.07
CA ALA A 8 -12.55 -9.75 16.65
C ALA A 8 -12.29 -8.85 15.43
N TRP A 9 -11.09 -8.31 15.23
CA TRP A 9 -10.83 -7.48 14.03
C TRP A 9 -10.83 -8.31 12.74
N CYS A 10 -10.28 -9.52 12.77
CA CYS A 10 -10.36 -10.48 11.65
C CYS A 10 -11.81 -10.90 11.38
N LEU A 11 -12.60 -11.07 12.45
CA LEU A 11 -14.02 -11.39 12.36
C LEU A 11 -14.82 -10.22 11.79
N VAL A 12 -14.53 -8.99 12.20
CA VAL A 12 -15.18 -7.77 11.71
C VAL A 12 -14.85 -7.53 10.24
N THR A 13 -13.61 -7.71 9.80
CA THR A 13 -13.26 -7.58 8.37
C THR A 13 -13.85 -8.70 7.53
N ALA A 14 -13.88 -9.94 8.02
CA ALA A 14 -14.55 -11.05 7.34
C ALA A 14 -16.05 -10.82 7.21
N LEU A 15 -16.71 -10.40 8.30
CA LEU A 15 -18.14 -10.06 8.31
C LEU A 15 -18.43 -8.88 7.39
N PHE A 16 -17.61 -7.82 7.41
CA PHE A 16 -17.76 -6.67 6.51
C PHE A 16 -17.64 -7.10 5.04
N SER A 17 -16.65 -7.92 4.68
CA SER A 17 -16.48 -8.44 3.32
C SER A 17 -17.67 -9.32 2.88
N VAL A 18 -18.22 -10.14 3.78
CA VAL A 18 -19.42 -10.96 3.53
C VAL A 18 -20.67 -10.08 3.39
N LEU A 19 -20.80 -9.03 4.19
CA LEU A 19 -21.97 -8.15 4.20
C LEU A 19 -22.00 -7.23 2.98
N VAL A 20 -20.85 -6.63 2.63
CA VAL A 20 -20.66 -5.87 1.38
C VAL A 20 -20.84 -6.79 0.16
N GLY A 21 -20.32 -8.01 0.24
CA GLY A 21 -20.45 -9.00 -0.82
C GLY A 21 -21.88 -9.49 -1.05
N GLY A 22 -22.59 -9.80 0.02
CA GLY A 22 -23.98 -10.28 -0.02
C GLY A 22 -24.96 -9.20 -0.52
N LEU A 23 -24.69 -7.93 -0.24
CA LEU A 23 -25.47 -6.80 -0.75
C LEU A 23 -25.29 -6.57 -2.26
N LEU A 24 -24.20 -7.05 -2.87
CA LEU A 24 -23.86 -6.74 -4.26
C LEU A 24 -24.37 -7.74 -5.31
N SER A 25 -24.88 -8.91 -4.91
CA SER A 25 -25.73 -9.88 -5.68
C SER A 25 -25.36 -11.35 -5.41
N PHE A 26 -26.34 -12.25 -5.43
CA PHE A 26 -26.18 -13.69 -5.18
C PHE A 26 -25.19 -14.40 -6.13
N MET A 27 -25.03 -13.91 -7.36
CA MET A 27 -24.06 -14.44 -8.35
C MET A 27 -22.59 -14.18 -7.97
N LEU A 28 -22.33 -13.29 -7.01
CA LEU A 28 -20.99 -13.00 -6.51
C LEU A 28 -20.64 -13.82 -5.26
N PHE A 29 -21.55 -14.67 -4.75
CA PHE A 29 -21.35 -15.39 -3.50
C PHE A 29 -20.04 -16.23 -3.44
N PRO A 30 -19.64 -16.96 -4.50
CA PRO A 30 -18.34 -17.65 -4.51
C PRO A 30 -17.16 -16.68 -4.45
N HIS A 31 -17.25 -15.54 -5.15
CA HIS A 31 -16.22 -14.50 -5.11
C HIS A 31 -16.15 -13.84 -3.74
N THR A 32 -17.27 -13.60 -3.07
CA THR A 32 -17.30 -12.97 -1.75
C THR A 32 -16.76 -13.91 -0.68
N LEU A 33 -17.06 -15.20 -0.77
CA LEU A 33 -16.43 -16.22 0.09
C LEU A 33 -14.93 -16.31 -0.14
N PHE A 34 -14.48 -16.27 -1.40
CA PHE A 34 -13.06 -16.24 -1.73
C PHE A 34 -12.36 -15.01 -1.13
N TRP A 35 -12.91 -13.80 -1.32
CA TRP A 35 -12.34 -12.58 -0.75
C TRP A 35 -12.38 -12.56 0.78
N ALA A 36 -13.43 -13.09 1.40
CA ALA A 36 -13.51 -13.24 2.85
C ALA A 36 -12.44 -14.21 3.36
N GLY A 37 -12.27 -15.37 2.73
CA GLY A 37 -11.21 -16.33 3.04
C GLY A 37 -9.81 -15.72 2.89
N MET A 38 -9.55 -15.00 1.80
CA MET A 38 -8.30 -14.29 1.58
C MET A 38 -8.07 -13.19 2.63
N SER A 39 -9.12 -12.47 3.03
CA SER A 39 -9.02 -11.45 4.07
C SER A 39 -8.65 -12.07 5.42
N VAL A 40 -9.30 -13.19 5.80
CA VAL A 40 -8.96 -13.93 7.03
C VAL A 40 -7.52 -14.43 6.98
N LEU A 41 -7.09 -15.00 5.85
CA LEU A 41 -5.73 -15.49 5.67
C LEU A 41 -4.70 -14.35 5.81
N VAL A 42 -4.91 -13.23 5.11
CA VAL A 42 -4.01 -12.07 5.17
C VAL A 42 -3.99 -11.47 6.57
N CYS A 43 -5.14 -11.26 7.20
CA CYS A 43 -5.21 -10.76 8.57
C CYS A 43 -4.55 -11.72 9.57
N GLY A 44 -4.75 -13.03 9.42
CA GLY A 44 -4.10 -14.05 10.25
C GLY A 44 -2.58 -14.09 10.05
N LEU A 45 -2.10 -13.92 8.81
CA LEU A 45 -0.67 -13.84 8.51
C LEU A 45 -0.06 -12.57 9.12
N LEU A 46 -0.70 -11.41 8.93
CA LEU A 46 -0.26 -10.14 9.52
C LEU A 46 -0.25 -10.20 11.04
N TRP A 47 -1.26 -10.82 11.64
CA TRP A 47 -1.32 -11.11 13.07
C TRP A 47 -0.11 -11.91 13.52
N HIS A 48 0.14 -13.05 12.87
CA HIS A 48 1.25 -13.93 13.22
C HIS A 48 2.62 -13.24 13.08
N ILE A 49 2.82 -12.46 12.02
CA ILE A 49 4.03 -11.65 11.82
C ILE A 49 4.17 -10.61 12.93
N SER A 50 3.09 -9.91 13.27
CA SER A 50 3.07 -8.91 14.33
C SER A 50 3.41 -9.51 15.69
N GLU A 51 2.83 -10.66 16.05
CA GLU A 51 3.13 -11.36 17.31
C GLU A 51 4.61 -11.79 17.36
N ARG A 52 5.14 -12.40 16.29
CA ARG A 52 6.56 -12.77 16.23
C ARG A 52 7.47 -11.56 16.36
N TYR A 53 7.12 -10.46 15.70
CA TYR A 53 7.88 -9.22 15.79
C TYR A 53 7.85 -8.65 17.22
N GLN A 54 6.68 -8.61 17.86
CA GLN A 54 6.55 -8.15 19.24
C GLN A 54 7.32 -9.05 20.22
N ALA A 55 7.25 -10.37 20.05
CA ALA A 55 8.01 -11.33 20.86
C ALA A 55 9.52 -11.13 20.70
N SER A 56 9.99 -10.89 19.47
CA SER A 56 11.39 -10.56 19.19
C SER A 56 11.84 -9.27 19.86
N LEU A 57 11.01 -8.22 19.85
CA LEU A 57 11.30 -6.97 20.56
C LEU A 57 11.39 -7.18 22.07
N VAL A 58 10.46 -7.93 22.67
CA VAL A 58 10.49 -8.24 24.11
C VAL A 58 11.75 -9.04 24.47
N ALA A 59 12.14 -10.01 23.65
CA ALA A 59 13.36 -10.77 23.85
C ALA A 59 14.60 -9.87 23.82
N ARG A 60 14.68 -8.92 22.88
CA ARG A 60 15.79 -7.95 22.78
C ARG A 60 15.83 -6.96 23.95
N ILE A 61 14.66 -6.51 24.44
CA ILE A 61 14.57 -5.62 25.60
C ILE A 61 15.09 -6.32 26.86
N ASN A 62 14.77 -7.61 27.02
CA ASN A 62 15.18 -8.39 28.19
C ASN A 62 16.60 -8.96 28.08
N ALA A 63 17.19 -8.98 26.88
CA ALA A 63 18.55 -9.43 26.68
C ALA A 63 19.54 -8.41 27.25
N VAL A 64 20.50 -8.88 28.05
CA VAL A 64 21.68 -8.09 28.42
C VAL A 64 22.61 -8.10 27.19
N SER A 65 22.30 -7.28 26.19
CA SER A 65 23.11 -7.18 24.99
C SER A 65 24.09 -6.00 25.10
N THR A 66 25.36 -6.26 24.75
CA THR A 66 26.37 -5.23 24.50
C THR A 66 26.29 -4.70 23.06
N HIS A 67 25.35 -5.21 22.26
CA HIS A 67 25.20 -4.82 20.87
C HIS A 67 24.67 -3.39 20.78
N GLN A 68 25.39 -2.56 20.02
CA GLN A 68 25.03 -1.18 19.77
C GLN A 68 24.73 -1.06 18.28
N VAL A 69 23.65 -0.34 17.96
CA VAL A 69 23.29 0.00 16.59
C VAL A 69 23.83 1.39 16.32
N ASP A 70 24.75 1.49 15.37
CA ASP A 70 25.23 2.78 14.89
C ASP A 70 24.12 3.46 14.11
N VAL A 71 23.61 4.56 14.67
CA VAL A 71 22.65 5.41 13.98
C VAL A 71 23.39 6.64 13.51
N GLN A 72 23.39 6.85 12.19
CA GLN A 72 24.02 8.01 11.60
C GLN A 72 23.10 9.23 11.74
N LEU A 73 23.50 10.17 12.58
CA LEU A 73 22.96 11.52 12.66
C LEU A 73 23.69 12.39 11.64
N HIS A 74 23.04 12.62 10.49
CA HIS A 74 23.61 13.48 9.46
C HIS A 74 24.94 12.94 8.89
N ASP A 75 25.60 13.72 8.03
CA ASP A 75 26.79 13.27 7.30
C ASP A 75 28.03 13.01 8.19
N TRP A 76 28.00 13.29 9.50
CA TRP A 76 29.24 13.34 10.30
C TRP A 76 29.19 12.71 11.71
N GLU A 77 28.03 12.56 12.36
CA GLU A 77 27.98 12.07 13.75
C GLU A 77 27.29 10.70 13.83
N ARG A 78 28.05 9.65 14.17
CA ARG A 78 27.49 8.33 14.48
C ARG A 78 27.23 8.26 15.98
N VAL A 79 25.97 8.05 16.36
CA VAL A 79 25.62 7.77 17.76
C VAL A 79 25.29 6.30 17.89
N CYS A 80 26.00 5.65 18.81
CA CYS A 80 25.75 4.28 19.17
C CYS A 80 24.51 4.21 20.07
N VAL A 81 23.41 3.66 19.55
CA VAL A 81 22.18 3.46 20.30
C VAL A 81 22.18 2.03 20.84
N PRO A 82 22.05 1.81 22.16
CA PRO A 82 21.93 0.46 22.71
C PRO A 82 20.74 -0.29 22.08
N ASP A 83 20.94 -1.55 21.70
CA ASP A 83 19.90 -2.36 21.05
C ASP A 83 18.63 -2.49 21.91
N THR A 84 18.82 -2.58 23.23
CA THR A 84 17.74 -2.62 24.23
C THR A 84 16.88 -1.35 24.20
N LEU A 85 17.51 -0.17 24.08
CA LEU A 85 16.81 1.10 23.96
C LEU A 85 16.07 1.18 22.62
N MET A 86 16.72 0.80 21.52
CA MET A 86 16.09 0.77 20.20
C MET A 86 14.85 -0.13 20.19
N ALA A 87 14.95 -1.34 20.75
CA ALA A 87 13.85 -2.29 20.83
C ALA A 87 12.70 -1.75 21.70
N ALA A 88 12.99 -1.10 22.82
CA ALA A 88 11.99 -0.47 23.69
C ALA A 88 11.24 0.67 22.97
N VAL A 89 11.96 1.52 22.22
CA VAL A 89 11.35 2.59 21.42
C VAL A 89 10.46 2.00 20.31
N GLN A 90 10.96 1.00 19.58
CA GLN A 90 10.18 0.30 18.53
C GLN A 90 8.91 -0.33 19.12
N GLN A 91 8.99 -0.97 20.28
CA GLN A 91 7.82 -1.55 20.95
C GLN A 91 6.80 -0.48 21.34
N ARG A 92 7.25 0.66 21.88
CA ARG A 92 6.34 1.77 22.25
C ARG A 92 5.62 2.34 21.02
N ILE A 93 6.30 2.43 19.88
CA ILE A 93 5.69 2.89 18.62
C ILE A 93 4.72 1.83 18.07
N LEU A 94 5.00 0.54 18.27
CA LEU A 94 4.09 -0.56 17.89
C LEU A 94 2.73 -0.45 18.55
N LEU A 95 2.77 -0.08 19.83
CA LEU A 95 1.59 0.02 20.67
C LEU A 95 0.94 1.40 20.58
N ASP A 96 1.48 2.35 19.81
CA ASP A 96 0.93 3.69 19.65
C ASP A 96 -0.17 3.69 18.56
N PRO A 97 -1.46 3.79 18.95
CA PRO A 97 -2.57 3.75 17.99
C PRO A 97 -2.53 4.94 17.02
N HIS A 98 -1.94 6.08 17.42
CA HIS A 98 -1.81 7.24 16.55
C HIS A 98 -0.89 6.96 15.36
N THR A 99 0.21 6.23 15.58
CA THR A 99 1.11 5.83 14.49
C THR A 99 0.41 4.88 13.51
N GLY A 100 -0.38 3.93 14.04
CA GLY A 100 -1.22 3.05 13.22
C GLY A 100 -2.25 3.81 12.38
N LEU A 101 -2.98 4.75 12.98
CA LEU A 101 -3.95 5.60 12.28
C LEU A 101 -3.29 6.41 11.16
N MET A 102 -2.15 7.04 11.44
CA MET A 102 -1.40 7.82 10.44
C MET A 102 -0.94 6.95 9.28
N GLN A 103 -0.50 5.72 9.55
CA GLN A 103 -0.12 4.77 8.51
C GLN A 103 -1.32 4.36 7.65
N MET A 104 -2.50 4.14 8.27
CA MET A 104 -3.74 3.86 7.54
C MET A 104 -4.18 5.03 6.66
N LEU A 105 -4.17 6.26 7.19
CA LEU A 105 -4.50 7.47 6.43
C LEU A 105 -3.53 7.67 5.26
N ASN A 106 -2.24 7.45 5.47
CA ASN A 106 -1.25 7.51 4.41
C ASN A 106 -1.48 6.44 3.33
N LEU A 107 -1.89 5.22 3.69
CA LEU A 107 -2.29 4.19 2.73
C LEU A 107 -3.52 4.62 1.92
N VAL A 108 -4.55 5.18 2.57
CA VAL A 108 -5.74 5.70 1.89
C VAL A 108 -5.38 6.85 0.94
N GLN A 109 -4.54 7.78 1.39
CA GLN A 109 -4.08 8.90 0.56
C GLN A 109 -3.29 8.40 -0.65
N THR A 110 -2.33 7.51 -0.43
CA THR A 110 -1.53 6.89 -1.49
C THR A 110 -2.43 6.13 -2.48
N GLY A 111 -3.37 5.34 -1.97
CA GLY A 111 -4.36 4.62 -2.77
C GLY A 111 -5.23 5.57 -3.59
N SER A 112 -5.63 6.72 -3.04
CA SER A 112 -6.40 7.73 -3.76
C SER A 112 -5.61 8.37 -4.92
N VAL A 113 -4.30 8.58 -4.74
CA VAL A 113 -3.40 9.08 -5.80
C VAL A 113 -3.29 8.06 -6.91
N ILE A 114 -3.12 6.78 -6.57
CA ILE A 114 -3.12 5.69 -7.54
C ILE A 114 -4.46 5.62 -8.28
N LEU A 115 -5.59 5.67 -7.57
CA LEU A 115 -6.92 5.62 -8.18
C LEU A 115 -7.18 6.81 -9.11
N ARG A 116 -6.72 8.01 -8.76
CA ARG A 116 -6.82 9.20 -9.65
C ARG A 116 -6.15 8.98 -10.99
N THR A 117 -5.11 8.13 -11.08
CA THR A 117 -4.49 7.83 -12.39
C THR A 117 -5.46 7.13 -13.34
N ALA A 118 -6.43 6.37 -12.83
CA ALA A 118 -7.46 5.73 -13.65
C ALA A 118 -8.30 6.75 -14.42
N LEU A 119 -8.55 7.93 -13.84
CA LEU A 119 -9.30 9.02 -14.47
C LEU A 119 -8.62 9.57 -15.73
N TYR A 120 -7.32 9.36 -15.89
CA TYR A 120 -6.59 9.80 -17.08
C TYR A 120 -6.31 8.64 -18.03
N VAL A 121 -5.93 7.48 -17.48
CA VAL A 121 -5.55 6.31 -18.28
C VAL A 121 -6.77 5.69 -18.96
N MET A 122 -7.90 5.54 -18.27
CA MET A 122 -9.07 4.88 -18.84
C MET A 122 -9.69 5.67 -20.00
N PRO A 123 -9.90 7.01 -19.93
CA PRO A 123 -10.41 7.76 -21.08
C PRO A 123 -9.43 7.76 -22.26
N CYS A 124 -8.12 7.83 -22.00
CA CYS A 124 -7.11 7.74 -23.05
C CYS A 124 -7.13 6.37 -23.74
N ALA A 125 -7.19 5.28 -22.96
CA ALA A 125 -7.30 3.93 -23.48
C ALA A 125 -8.59 3.72 -24.28
N LEU A 126 -9.72 4.24 -23.81
CA LEU A 126 -10.99 4.23 -24.52
C LEU A 126 -10.93 4.99 -25.84
N PHE A 127 -10.33 6.18 -25.84
CA PHE A 127 -10.14 6.98 -27.06
C PHE A 127 -9.33 6.21 -28.11
N TRP A 128 -8.19 5.63 -27.71
CA TRP A 128 -7.36 4.87 -28.63
C TRP A 128 -8.00 3.56 -29.08
N LEU A 129 -8.74 2.89 -28.20
CA LEU A 129 -9.52 1.71 -28.57
C LEU A 129 -10.56 2.07 -29.65
N PHE A 130 -11.30 3.16 -29.46
CA PHE A 130 -12.27 3.64 -30.43
C PHE A 130 -11.61 4.04 -31.76
N ALA A 131 -10.52 4.81 -31.72
CA ALA A 131 -9.76 5.18 -32.91
C ALA A 131 -9.28 3.95 -33.69
N THR A 132 -8.79 2.93 -32.99
CA THR A 132 -8.36 1.65 -33.57
C THR A 132 -9.53 0.93 -34.23
N LEU A 133 -10.70 0.89 -33.58
CA LEU A 133 -11.91 0.30 -34.16
C LEU A 133 -12.35 1.04 -35.43
N VAL A 134 -12.32 2.37 -35.45
CA VAL A 134 -12.69 3.17 -36.63
C VAL A 134 -11.76 2.87 -37.81
N VAL A 135 -10.45 2.76 -37.57
CA VAL A 135 -9.45 2.55 -38.63
C VAL A 135 -9.46 1.12 -39.16
N PHE A 136 -9.49 0.13 -38.26
CA PHE A 136 -9.30 -1.27 -38.64
C PHE A 136 -10.61 -2.06 -38.81
N GLN A 137 -11.70 -1.63 -38.18
CA GLN A 137 -13.00 -2.31 -38.20
C GLN A 137 -14.17 -1.32 -38.32
N PRO A 138 -14.22 -0.48 -39.37
CA PRO A 138 -15.26 0.53 -39.53
C PRO A 138 -16.68 -0.06 -39.59
N GLN A 139 -16.84 -1.31 -40.03
CA GLN A 139 -18.14 -1.99 -40.04
C GLN A 139 -18.70 -2.18 -38.62
N VAL A 140 -17.84 -2.61 -37.68
CA VAL A 140 -18.23 -2.81 -36.27
C VAL A 140 -18.67 -1.49 -35.65
N VAL A 141 -18.00 -0.38 -35.97
CA VAL A 141 -18.40 0.95 -35.49
C VAL A 141 -19.74 1.37 -36.09
N ALA A 142 -19.96 1.12 -37.38
CA ALA A 142 -21.24 1.41 -38.03
C ALA A 142 -22.40 0.58 -37.43
N GLU A 143 -22.16 -0.70 -37.11
CA GLU A 143 -23.11 -1.56 -36.41
C GLU A 143 -23.43 -1.04 -35.01
N ILE A 144 -22.40 -0.71 -34.21
CA ILE A 144 -22.58 -0.14 -32.87
C ILE A 144 -23.37 1.17 -32.94
N LEU A 145 -23.04 2.08 -33.86
CA LEU A 145 -23.76 3.34 -34.02
C LEU A 145 -25.21 3.13 -34.50
N SER A 146 -25.43 2.19 -35.42
CA SER A 146 -26.75 1.78 -35.87
C SER A 146 -27.58 1.23 -34.71
N ASP A 147 -27.02 0.36 -33.89
CA ASP A 147 -27.69 -0.21 -32.74
C ASP A 147 -27.97 0.84 -31.66
N ILE A 148 -27.03 1.76 -31.40
CA ILE A 148 -27.28 2.91 -30.50
C ILE A 148 -28.41 3.79 -31.04
N SER A 149 -28.46 4.07 -32.35
CA SER A 149 -29.52 4.88 -32.95
C SER A 149 -30.92 4.25 -32.86
N LYS A 150 -30.98 2.91 -32.76
CA LYS A 150 -32.23 2.16 -32.56
C LYS A 150 -32.71 2.19 -31.10
N ILE A 151 -31.81 2.49 -30.16
CA ILE A 151 -32.15 2.64 -28.74
C ILE A 151 -32.85 4.01 -28.56
N THR A 152 -34.16 4.01 -28.78
CA THR A 152 -35.03 5.19 -28.69
C THR A 152 -35.42 5.58 -27.26
N THR A 153 -35.12 4.75 -26.26
CA THR A 153 -35.47 4.99 -24.86
C THR A 153 -34.22 5.09 -23.98
N SER A 154 -34.21 6.07 -23.09
CA SER A 154 -33.13 6.30 -22.10
C SER A 154 -32.79 5.07 -21.26
N GLN A 155 -33.77 4.18 -21.01
CA GLN A 155 -33.56 2.90 -20.33
C GLN A 155 -32.73 1.88 -21.13
N GLY A 156 -32.87 1.83 -22.46
CA GLY A 156 -32.11 0.89 -23.28
C GLY A 156 -30.61 1.22 -23.33
N VAL A 157 -30.27 2.51 -23.28
CA VAL A 157 -28.87 2.97 -23.22
C VAL A 157 -28.26 2.56 -21.88
N ILE A 158 -29.01 2.72 -20.79
CA ILE A 158 -28.56 2.34 -19.45
C ILE A 158 -28.36 0.82 -19.35
N VAL A 159 -29.21 0.01 -19.96
CA VAL A 159 -29.08 -1.46 -19.97
C VAL A 159 -27.90 -1.92 -20.82
N ALA A 160 -27.69 -1.34 -22.00
CA ALA A 160 -26.55 -1.65 -22.86
C ALA A 160 -25.21 -1.24 -22.23
N VAL A 161 -25.16 -0.05 -21.61
CA VAL A 161 -24.01 0.45 -20.85
C VAL A 161 -23.77 -0.40 -19.61
N LYS A 162 -24.81 -0.90 -18.94
CA LYS A 162 -24.64 -1.86 -17.84
C LYS A 162 -24.14 -3.21 -18.33
N ALA A 163 -24.58 -3.71 -19.48
CA ALA A 163 -24.14 -5.00 -20.02
C ALA A 163 -22.67 -4.97 -20.48
N THR A 164 -22.20 -3.86 -21.03
CA THR A 164 -20.81 -3.71 -21.53
C THR A 164 -19.86 -3.07 -20.52
N GLY A 165 -20.37 -2.19 -19.65
CA GLY A 165 -19.63 -1.40 -18.67
C GLY A 165 -19.80 -1.82 -17.21
N ALA A 166 -20.62 -2.84 -16.89
CA ALA A 166 -20.57 -3.44 -15.56
C ALA A 166 -19.17 -3.98 -15.27
N TRP A 167 -18.82 -4.12 -14.00
CA TRP A 167 -17.52 -4.66 -13.55
C TRP A 167 -17.16 -6.02 -14.16
N ASN A 168 -18.17 -6.78 -14.61
CA ASN A 168 -18.00 -8.07 -15.28
C ASN A 168 -17.93 -7.99 -16.82
N GLY A 169 -18.13 -6.81 -17.41
CA GLY A 169 -18.05 -6.59 -18.84
C GLY A 169 -16.62 -6.67 -19.36
N THR A 170 -16.45 -7.18 -20.59
CA THR A 170 -15.15 -7.33 -21.26
C THR A 170 -14.39 -6.00 -21.33
N LEU A 171 -15.09 -4.89 -21.55
CA LEU A 171 -14.50 -3.56 -21.62
C LEU A 171 -13.93 -3.10 -20.28
N ALA A 172 -14.68 -3.26 -19.18
CA ALA A 172 -14.24 -2.88 -17.85
C ALA A 172 -12.97 -3.65 -17.43
N ARG A 173 -12.92 -4.96 -17.72
CA ARG A 173 -11.75 -5.80 -17.47
C ARG A 173 -10.53 -5.37 -18.30
N PHE A 174 -10.74 -5.05 -19.58
CA PHE A 174 -9.68 -4.58 -20.46
C PHE A 174 -9.11 -3.24 -19.98
N LEU A 175 -9.95 -2.27 -19.64
CA LEU A 175 -9.52 -0.98 -19.11
C LEU A 175 -8.81 -1.12 -17.76
N PHE A 176 -9.30 -1.99 -16.88
CA PHE A 176 -8.65 -2.30 -15.62
C PHE A 176 -7.28 -2.93 -15.84
N ALA A 177 -7.13 -3.85 -16.79
CA ALA A 177 -5.85 -4.48 -17.13
C ALA A 177 -4.84 -3.45 -17.65
N ILE A 178 -5.24 -2.57 -18.58
CA ILE A 178 -4.38 -1.48 -19.08
C ILE A 178 -3.97 -0.54 -17.94
N TRP A 179 -4.92 -0.11 -17.12
CA TRP A 179 -4.64 0.77 -15.98
C TRP A 179 -3.69 0.12 -14.98
N SER A 180 -3.89 -1.17 -14.68
CA SER A 180 -3.02 -1.94 -13.77
C SER A 180 -1.61 -2.05 -14.34
N LEU A 181 -1.46 -2.42 -15.60
CA LEU A 181 -0.17 -2.53 -16.28
C LEU A 181 0.57 -1.19 -16.30
N TRP A 182 -0.13 -0.10 -16.66
CA TRP A 182 0.42 1.25 -16.64
C TRP A 182 0.91 1.65 -15.24
N THR A 183 0.10 1.37 -14.21
CA THR A 183 0.44 1.68 -12.82
C THR A 183 1.68 0.90 -12.37
N ILE A 184 1.74 -0.40 -12.66
CA ILE A 184 2.90 -1.26 -12.34
C ILE A 184 4.15 -0.74 -13.04
N LEU A 185 4.07 -0.41 -14.33
CA LEU A 185 5.21 0.12 -15.08
C LEU A 185 5.74 1.41 -14.46
N ARG A 186 4.86 2.33 -14.04
CA ARG A 186 5.28 3.56 -13.34
C ARG A 186 5.96 3.26 -12.02
N LEU A 187 5.41 2.35 -11.23
CA LEU A 187 6.03 1.95 -9.95
C LEU A 187 7.43 1.35 -10.16
N VAL A 188 7.60 0.49 -11.16
CA VAL A 188 8.91 -0.08 -11.55
C VAL A 188 9.86 1.00 -12.05
N ALA A 189 9.37 2.01 -12.77
CA ALA A 189 10.13 3.17 -13.21
C ALA A 189 10.45 4.18 -12.07
N GLY A 190 10.16 3.84 -10.81
CA GLY A 190 10.48 4.67 -9.66
C GLY A 190 9.43 5.75 -9.34
N TRP A 191 8.25 5.71 -9.93
CA TRP A 191 7.16 6.59 -9.53
C TRP A 191 6.77 6.30 -8.08
N ASN A 192 6.90 7.32 -7.22
CA ASN A 192 6.47 7.24 -5.84
C ASN A 192 5.10 7.94 -5.69
N PRO A 193 4.01 7.21 -5.36
CA PRO A 193 2.68 7.79 -5.14
C PRO A 193 2.57 8.64 -3.86
N GLY A 194 3.70 8.91 -3.19
CA GLY A 194 3.78 9.71 -1.98
C GLY A 194 3.70 8.88 -0.70
N PHE A 195 3.97 7.57 -0.77
CA PHE A 195 3.91 6.70 0.40
C PHE A 195 4.96 7.12 1.42
N ARG A 196 4.51 7.54 2.61
CA ARG A 196 5.38 7.87 3.74
C ARG A 196 5.40 6.74 4.75
N ASN A 197 6.58 6.31 5.16
CA ASN A 197 6.71 5.35 6.26
C ASN A 197 6.52 6.09 7.60
N CYS A 198 5.28 6.16 8.09
CA CYS A 198 4.92 6.86 9.33
C CYS A 198 5.61 6.25 10.55
N TRP A 199 5.84 4.93 10.53
CA TRP A 199 6.61 4.24 11.55
C TRP A 199 8.03 4.79 11.69
N ARG A 200 8.75 4.91 10.57
CA ARG A 200 10.11 5.46 10.55
C ARG A 200 10.15 6.90 11.03
N VAL A 201 9.14 7.70 10.68
CA VAL A 201 9.01 9.08 11.16
C VAL A 201 8.80 9.14 12.67
N ALA A 202 7.94 8.27 13.21
CA ALA A 202 7.71 8.18 14.66
C ALA A 202 8.97 7.71 15.41
N LEU A 203 9.68 6.72 14.86
CA LEU A 203 10.95 6.23 15.39
C LEU A 203 11.99 7.34 15.47
N ASN A 204 12.18 8.06 14.37
CA ASN A 204 13.12 9.17 14.31
C ASN A 204 12.76 10.27 15.31
N ARG A 205 11.48 10.65 15.42
CA ARG A 205 11.04 11.66 16.39
C ARG A 205 11.31 11.24 17.84
N LYS A 206 11.07 9.96 18.17
CA LYS A 206 11.32 9.46 19.54
C LYS A 206 12.81 9.42 19.84
N LEU A 207 13.64 8.94 18.93
CA LEU A 207 15.10 8.95 19.11
C LEU A 207 15.65 10.38 19.24
N GLN A 208 15.16 11.35 18.45
CA GLN A 208 15.54 12.76 18.58
C GLN A 208 15.25 13.28 19.99
N SER A 209 14.06 12.98 20.52
CA SER A 209 13.68 13.40 21.89
C SER A 209 14.51 12.73 22.99
N TYR A 210 15.10 11.56 22.75
CA TYR A 210 15.95 10.88 23.73
C TYR A 210 17.36 11.47 23.80
N TYR A 211 17.89 11.96 22.67
CA TYR A 211 19.23 12.54 22.58
C TYR A 211 19.22 14.08 22.64
N ASP A 212 18.07 14.68 22.90
CA ASP A 212 17.85 16.14 22.95
C ASP A 212 18.39 16.86 21.69
N TYR A 213 18.28 16.20 20.53
CA TYR A 213 18.88 16.67 19.30
C TYR A 213 17.91 17.56 18.50
N PRO A 214 18.22 18.85 18.26
CA PRO A 214 17.27 19.82 17.71
C PRO A 214 17.07 19.74 16.18
N SER A 215 17.53 18.69 15.50
CA SER A 215 17.49 18.67 14.03
C SER A 215 16.15 18.22 13.45
N THR A 216 15.73 18.89 12.37
CA THR A 216 14.59 18.51 11.53
C THR A 216 14.90 17.35 10.57
N SER A 217 16.16 16.93 10.47
CA SER A 217 16.61 15.92 9.52
C SER A 217 16.35 14.48 10.02
N PRO A 218 15.87 13.57 9.18
CA PRO A 218 15.64 12.18 9.56
C PRO A 218 16.95 11.43 9.81
N PHE A 219 16.99 10.57 10.84
CA PHE A 219 18.08 9.62 11.04
C PHE A 219 18.16 8.63 9.87
N GLN A 220 19.39 8.31 9.47
CA GLN A 220 19.67 7.20 8.57
C GLN A 220 20.20 6.03 9.39
N PHE A 221 19.53 4.88 9.28
CA PHE A 221 20.00 3.64 9.90
C PHE A 221 20.93 2.96 8.91
N SER A 222 22.23 2.96 9.19
CA SER A 222 23.19 2.12 8.47
C SER A 222 23.41 0.85 9.29
N ARG A 223 23.47 -0.31 8.63
CA ARG A 223 23.89 -1.54 9.31
C ARG A 223 25.41 -1.46 9.42
N GLY A 224 25.96 -1.64 10.62
CA GLY A 224 27.40 -1.44 10.90
C GLY A 224 28.35 -2.21 9.96
N ASP A 225 27.86 -3.27 9.29
CA ASP A 225 28.64 -4.11 8.38
C ASP A 225 28.77 -3.55 6.95
N ASP A 226 27.99 -2.53 6.56
CA ASP A 226 27.97 -1.99 5.19
C ASP A 226 28.91 -0.79 5.00
N THR A 227 29.86 -0.56 5.93
CA THR A 227 30.87 0.48 5.72
C THR A 227 31.93 -0.07 4.75
N PRO A 228 32.01 0.39 3.48
CA PRO A 228 33.23 0.17 2.70
C PRO A 228 34.38 0.73 3.53
N ALA A 229 35.47 -0.03 3.67
CA ALA A 229 36.66 0.45 4.34
C ALA A 229 36.98 1.85 3.79
N ILE A 230 36.85 2.86 4.64
CA ILE A 230 37.21 4.22 4.28
C ILE A 230 38.72 4.15 4.11
N GLU A 231 39.17 4.00 2.86
CA GLU A 231 40.55 4.27 2.49
C GLU A 231 40.83 5.68 2.97
N THR A 232 41.66 5.78 4.01
CA THR A 232 42.15 7.05 4.49
C THR A 232 42.82 7.74 3.31
N PRO A 233 42.42 8.96 2.92
CA PRO A 233 43.10 9.66 1.85
C PRO A 233 44.56 9.82 2.24
N SER A 234 45.43 9.07 1.56
CA SER A 234 46.88 9.24 1.62
C SER A 234 47.20 10.64 1.11
N TYR A 235 47.30 11.61 2.03
CA TYR A 235 47.98 12.86 1.74
C TYR A 235 49.46 12.54 1.53
N GLY A 236 49.81 12.29 0.26
CA GLY A 236 51.19 12.27 -0.20
C GLY A 236 51.83 13.63 0.08
N ARG A 237 53.02 13.58 0.68
CA ARG A 237 53.93 14.72 0.80
C ARG A 237 54.50 15.10 -0.55
#